data_AF-A0A260S621-F1
#
_entry.id   AF-A0A260S621-F1
#
_cell.length_a   1.000
_cell.length_b   1.000
_cell.length_c   1.000
_cell.angle_alpha   90.00
_cell.angle_beta   90.00
_cell.angle_gamma   90.00
#
_symmetry.space_group_name_H-M   'P 1'
#
loop_
_entity.id
_entity.type
_entity.pdbx_description
1 polymer ?
#
loop_
_entity_poly.entity_id
_entity_poly.type
_entity_poly.pdbx_seq_one_letter_code
_entity_poly.pdbx_strand_id
1 'polypeptide(L)'
;MRAYGWNDDGTVNDTEAAVLRRVADHVADGGSLRPFIKKLTDEGITTANGKGWEPITIKRALTNPRIIGKKLKGDTLVAADIPAILDEDKYNAVVKIITDPDRQRFAAKEARSHLLSGGLVRCGKCGSRMFPAAGGKGRDIYACMSQSGCGGITIVAQYLEDDVTERVLARLTDPATRNALARSINDAAVANTDREIAALNTRLKDLGTDYARGLITRDTLHSATAEIKDRTAKVHRAKEDTDTLTDIPDIASGKVIEWWEDASTRRRRDTVAVLLDHVTVKPLPRERRGYAGLDTNRLEYFWRNA
;
A
#
# COMPACT_ATOMS: atom_id res chain seq x y z
N MET A 1 -26.33 -19.86 16.35
CA MET A 1 -25.58 -20.06 15.09
C MET A 1 -24.10 -19.96 15.43
N ARG A 2 -23.31 -21.00 15.12
CA ARG A 2 -21.88 -21.04 15.47
C ARG A 2 -21.06 -20.02 14.68
N ALA A 3 -19.98 -19.56 15.29
CA ALA A 3 -18.96 -18.77 14.61
C ALA A 3 -18.10 -19.69 13.73
N TYR A 4 -17.82 -19.28 12.50
CA TYR A 4 -16.90 -19.99 11.62
C TYR A 4 -15.52 -20.10 12.28
N GLY A 5 -14.90 -21.28 12.25
CA GLY A 5 -13.66 -21.60 12.96
C GLY A 5 -13.86 -22.35 14.28
N TRP A 6 -15.10 -22.44 14.77
CA TRP A 6 -15.44 -23.20 15.99
C TRP A 6 -16.64 -24.12 15.74
N ASN A 7 -16.65 -25.24 16.45
CA ASN A 7 -17.77 -26.17 16.53
C ASN A 7 -18.85 -25.63 17.48
N ASP A 8 -20.04 -26.26 17.49
CA ASP A 8 -21.15 -25.85 18.37
C ASP A 8 -20.82 -26.01 19.86
N ASP A 9 -19.91 -26.92 20.21
CA ASP A 9 -19.40 -27.14 21.57
C ASP A 9 -18.32 -26.13 22.00
N GLY A 10 -17.94 -25.20 21.10
CA GLY A 10 -16.92 -24.17 21.36
C GLY A 10 -15.48 -24.61 21.11
N THR A 11 -15.23 -25.87 20.74
CA THR A 11 -13.89 -26.34 20.33
C THR A 11 -13.49 -25.77 18.97
N VAL A 12 -12.19 -25.74 18.68
CA VAL A 12 -11.69 -25.28 17.38
C VAL A 12 -12.08 -26.29 16.30
N ASN A 13 -12.60 -25.79 15.19
CA ASN A 13 -12.73 -26.57 13.97
C ASN A 13 -11.47 -26.35 13.11
N ASP A 14 -10.55 -27.31 13.09
CA ASP A 14 -9.24 -27.12 12.47
C ASP A 14 -9.31 -26.76 10.97
N THR A 15 -10.26 -27.33 10.24
CA THR A 15 -10.45 -27.05 8.81
C THR A 15 -10.89 -25.60 8.59
N GLU A 16 -11.89 -25.12 9.34
CA GLU A 16 -12.36 -23.74 9.23
C GLU A 16 -11.35 -22.74 9.81
N ALA A 17 -10.67 -23.10 10.90
CA ALA A 17 -9.63 -22.31 11.51
C ALA A 17 -8.42 -22.14 10.55
N ALA A 18 -8.06 -23.17 9.79
CA ALA A 18 -7.02 -23.08 8.77
C ALA A 18 -7.41 -22.06 7.67
N VAL A 19 -8.68 -21.99 7.27
CA VAL A 19 -9.16 -20.96 6.34
C VAL A 19 -9.01 -19.56 6.95
N LEU A 20 -9.40 -19.36 8.20
CA LEU A 20 -9.23 -18.07 8.87
C LEU A 20 -7.75 -17.66 8.98
N ARG A 21 -6.84 -18.59 9.27
CA ARG A 21 -5.39 -18.35 9.26
C ARG A 21 -4.89 -17.95 7.87
N ARG A 22 -5.24 -18.71 6.83
CA ARG A 22 -4.90 -18.38 5.43
C ARG A 22 -5.38 -16.98 5.02
N VAL A 23 -6.60 -16.60 5.42
CA VAL A 23 -7.14 -15.27 5.10
C VAL A 23 -6.41 -14.19 5.90
N ALA A 24 -6.11 -14.45 7.17
CA ALA A 24 -5.35 -13.53 8.02
C ALA A 24 -3.93 -13.30 7.49
N ASP A 25 -3.25 -14.35 7.05
CA ASP A 25 -1.95 -14.27 6.38
C ASP A 25 -2.04 -13.44 5.11
N HIS A 26 -2.97 -13.78 4.22
CA HIS A 26 -3.20 -13.01 3.01
C HIS A 26 -3.42 -11.52 3.31
N VAL A 27 -4.25 -11.19 4.31
CA VAL A 27 -4.50 -9.79 4.68
C VAL A 27 -3.26 -9.12 5.28
N ALA A 28 -2.50 -9.82 6.10
CA ALA A 28 -1.24 -9.33 6.66
C ALA A 28 -0.23 -8.99 5.55
N ASP A 29 -0.21 -9.78 4.47
CA ASP A 29 0.62 -9.55 3.27
C ASP A 29 0.04 -8.47 2.33
N GLY A 30 -1.14 -7.94 2.66
CA GLY A 30 -1.71 -6.70 2.13
C GLY A 30 -2.35 -6.71 0.72
N GLY A 31 -2.73 -7.79 0.05
CA GLY A 31 -3.60 -8.82 0.59
C GLY A 31 -5.08 -8.53 0.44
N SER A 32 -5.64 -8.41 -0.76
CA SER A 32 -7.04 -8.00 -0.92
C SER A 32 -8.08 -9.10 -0.89
N LEU A 33 -9.21 -8.79 -0.25
CA LEU A 33 -10.25 -9.77 0.07
C LEU A 33 -11.01 -10.28 -1.14
N ARG A 34 -11.25 -9.44 -2.17
CA ARG A 34 -12.10 -9.84 -3.32
C ARG A 34 -11.47 -10.98 -4.15
N PRO A 35 -10.20 -10.89 -4.59
CA PRO A 35 -9.54 -12.02 -5.26
C PRO A 35 -9.48 -13.27 -4.38
N PHE A 36 -9.23 -13.11 -3.08
CA PHE A 36 -9.17 -14.23 -2.16
C PHE A 36 -10.52 -14.92 -1.97
N ILE A 37 -11.61 -14.14 -1.86
CA ILE A 37 -12.99 -14.66 -1.83
C ILE A 37 -13.30 -15.45 -3.10
N LYS A 38 -12.89 -14.94 -4.26
CA LYS A 38 -13.03 -15.68 -5.51
C LYS A 38 -12.28 -17.01 -5.45
N LYS A 39 -11.04 -17.04 -4.95
CA LYS A 39 -10.27 -18.28 -4.75
C LYS A 39 -10.99 -19.26 -3.82
N LEU A 40 -11.51 -18.81 -2.68
CA LEU A 40 -12.32 -19.66 -1.78
C LEU A 40 -13.56 -20.22 -2.47
N THR A 41 -14.21 -19.40 -3.30
CA THR A 41 -15.41 -19.80 -4.06
C THR A 41 -15.08 -20.85 -5.12
N ASP A 42 -13.98 -20.66 -5.85
CA ASP A 42 -13.47 -21.61 -6.84
C ASP A 42 -13.00 -22.92 -6.17
N GLU A 43 -12.51 -22.87 -4.92
CA GLU A 43 -12.18 -24.01 -4.06
C GLU A 43 -13.43 -24.68 -3.42
N GLY A 44 -14.64 -24.15 -3.64
CA GLY A 44 -15.89 -24.67 -3.05
C GLY A 44 -16.04 -24.43 -1.53
N ILE A 45 -15.19 -23.58 -0.95
CA ILE A 45 -15.18 -23.28 0.48
C ILE A 45 -16.25 -22.22 0.79
N THR A 46 -17.23 -22.61 1.62
CA THR A 46 -18.35 -21.75 2.02
C THR A 46 -18.26 -21.37 3.51
N THR A 47 -19.09 -20.40 3.91
CA THR A 47 -19.27 -20.01 5.32
C THR A 47 -19.99 -21.10 6.12
N ALA A 48 -20.07 -20.96 7.45
CA ALA A 48 -20.70 -21.95 8.34
C ALA A 48 -22.17 -22.28 7.98
N ASN A 49 -22.83 -21.40 7.22
CA ASN A 49 -24.22 -21.56 6.78
C ASN A 49 -24.34 -22.01 5.32
N GLY A 50 -23.26 -22.47 4.69
CA GLY A 50 -23.23 -22.89 3.29
C GLY A 50 -23.33 -21.74 2.27
N LYS A 51 -23.28 -20.48 2.71
CA LYS A 51 -23.30 -19.31 1.82
C LYS A 51 -21.89 -18.94 1.36
N GLY A 52 -21.79 -18.31 0.19
CA GLY A 52 -20.54 -17.72 -0.31
C GLY A 52 -19.98 -16.66 0.63
N TRP A 53 -18.67 -16.44 0.54
CA TRP A 53 -17.98 -15.44 1.36
C TRP A 53 -18.23 -14.02 0.84
N GLU A 54 -18.47 -13.09 1.76
CA GLU A 54 -18.52 -11.65 1.47
C GLU A 54 -17.39 -10.90 2.18
N PRO A 55 -16.88 -9.79 1.61
CA PRO A 55 -15.83 -9.00 2.24
C PRO A 55 -16.17 -8.55 3.66
N ILE A 56 -17.43 -8.20 3.91
CA ILE A 56 -17.89 -7.76 5.24
C ILE A 56 -17.86 -8.90 6.26
N THR A 57 -18.15 -10.13 5.83
CA THR A 57 -18.13 -11.33 6.67
C THR A 57 -16.71 -11.69 7.08
N ILE A 58 -15.75 -11.62 6.14
CA ILE A 58 -14.33 -11.82 6.45
C ILE A 58 -13.83 -10.77 7.42
N LYS A 59 -14.12 -9.48 7.16
CA LYS A 59 -13.70 -8.39 8.06
C LYS A 59 -14.21 -8.63 9.48
N ARG A 60 -15.51 -8.94 9.62
CA ARG A 60 -16.11 -9.24 10.93
C ARG A 60 -15.46 -10.45 11.61
N ALA A 61 -15.10 -11.49 10.88
CA ALA A 61 -14.43 -12.66 11.45
C ALA A 61 -13.03 -12.32 11.96
N LEU A 62 -12.24 -11.57 11.18
CA LEU A 62 -10.85 -11.25 11.51
C LEU A 62 -10.69 -10.13 12.55
N THR A 63 -11.65 -9.20 12.65
CA THR A 63 -11.61 -8.12 13.65
C THR A 63 -12.38 -8.43 14.93
N ASN A 64 -12.90 -9.65 15.08
CA ASN A 64 -13.59 -10.05 16.31
C ASN A 64 -12.56 -10.60 17.31
N PRO A 65 -12.46 -10.04 18.53
CA PRO A 65 -11.52 -10.50 19.56
C PRO A 65 -11.65 -11.98 19.92
N ARG A 66 -12.78 -12.62 19.60
CA ARG A 66 -12.95 -14.08 19.75
C ARG A 66 -11.82 -14.86 19.07
N ILE A 67 -11.30 -14.37 17.94
CA ILE A 67 -10.26 -15.05 17.16
C ILE A 67 -8.93 -15.19 17.92
N ILE A 68 -8.72 -14.36 18.93
CA ILE A 68 -7.57 -14.40 19.85
C ILE A 68 -7.96 -14.88 21.26
N GLY A 69 -9.13 -15.53 21.41
CA GLY A 69 -9.61 -16.00 22.71
C GLY A 69 -9.95 -14.88 23.69
N LYS A 70 -10.29 -13.68 23.21
CA LYS A 70 -10.67 -12.53 24.04
C LYS A 70 -12.10 -12.06 23.74
N LYS A 71 -12.63 -11.20 24.62
CA LYS A 71 -13.90 -10.49 24.42
C LYS A 71 -13.78 -9.04 24.87
N LEU A 72 -14.60 -8.17 24.29
CA LEU A 72 -14.72 -6.78 24.74
C LEU A 72 -15.58 -6.71 26.00
N LYS A 73 -15.09 -6.01 27.03
CA LYS A 73 -15.85 -5.61 28.21
C LYS A 73 -15.68 -4.11 28.39
N GLY A 74 -16.67 -3.33 27.93
CA GLY A 74 -16.49 -1.89 27.72
C GLY A 74 -15.46 -1.67 26.62
N ASP A 75 -14.45 -0.84 26.90
CA ASP A 75 -13.36 -0.51 25.95
C ASP A 75 -12.10 -1.37 26.14
N THR A 76 -12.15 -2.42 26.97
CA THR A 76 -10.99 -3.27 27.26
C THR A 76 -11.19 -4.70 26.78
N LEU A 77 -10.14 -5.28 26.19
CA LEU A 77 -10.08 -6.70 25.84
C LEU A 77 -9.76 -7.53 27.09
N VAL A 78 -10.62 -8.49 27.41
CA VAL A 78 -10.43 -9.44 28.51
C VAL A 78 -10.39 -10.86 27.98
N ALA A 79 -9.64 -11.74 28.64
CA ALA A 79 -9.60 -13.15 28.31
C ALA A 79 -11.01 -13.77 28.34
N ALA A 80 -11.28 -14.66 27.40
CA ALA A 80 -12.48 -15.46 27.33
C ALA A 80 -12.10 -16.94 27.32
N ASP A 81 -13.00 -17.79 27.83
CA ASP A 81 -12.84 -19.25 27.79
C ASP A 81 -13.19 -19.78 26.39
N ILE A 82 -12.43 -19.33 25.39
CA ILE A 82 -12.60 -19.67 23.99
C ILE A 82 -11.21 -19.92 23.39
N PRO A 83 -10.96 -21.09 22.78
CA PRO A 83 -9.70 -21.36 22.11
C PRO A 83 -9.39 -20.34 21.01
N ALA A 84 -8.18 -19.80 21.02
CA ALA A 84 -7.70 -18.85 20.02
C ALA A 84 -7.33 -19.54 18.70
N ILE A 85 -7.62 -18.87 17.58
CA ILE A 85 -7.24 -19.30 16.23
C ILE A 85 -6.00 -18.55 15.74
N LEU A 86 -5.87 -17.27 16.12
CA LEU A 86 -4.73 -16.40 15.86
C LEU A 86 -4.07 -15.97 17.18
N ASP A 87 -2.79 -15.61 17.11
CA ASP A 87 -2.13 -14.87 18.17
C ASP A 87 -2.47 -13.37 18.14
N GLU A 88 -2.12 -12.67 19.22
CA GLU A 88 -2.45 -11.26 19.41
C GLU A 88 -1.68 -10.33 18.46
N ASP A 89 -0.43 -10.65 18.14
CA ASP A 89 0.41 -9.83 17.25
C ASP A 89 -0.14 -9.85 15.82
N LYS A 90 -0.49 -11.04 15.32
CA LYS A 90 -1.12 -11.23 14.02
C LYS A 90 -2.48 -10.57 13.95
N TYR A 91 -3.30 -10.70 15.01
CA TYR A 91 -4.58 -10.01 15.10
C TYR A 91 -4.42 -8.49 15.03
N ASN A 92 -3.50 -7.92 15.79
CA ASN A 92 -3.24 -6.49 15.79
C ASN A 92 -2.78 -6.00 14.41
N ALA A 93 -1.90 -6.74 13.74
CA ALA A 93 -1.46 -6.44 12.37
C ALA A 93 -2.64 -6.46 11.38
N VAL A 94 -3.46 -7.50 11.43
CA VAL A 94 -4.63 -7.66 10.54
C VAL A 94 -5.69 -6.59 10.79
N VAL A 95 -6.00 -6.29 12.06
CA VAL A 95 -6.96 -5.24 12.42
C VAL A 95 -6.47 -3.90 11.90
N LYS A 96 -5.21 -3.54 12.18
CA LYS A 96 -4.59 -2.30 11.68
C LYS A 96 -4.78 -2.16 10.17
N ILE A 97 -4.50 -3.22 9.41
CA ILE A 97 -4.65 -3.24 7.95
C ILE A 97 -6.12 -3.17 7.51
N ILE A 98 -7.05 -3.83 8.20
CA ILE A 98 -8.48 -3.82 7.82
C ILE A 98 -9.15 -2.48 8.14
N THR A 99 -8.77 -1.85 9.24
CA THR A 99 -9.36 -0.60 9.73
C THR A 99 -8.68 0.65 9.17
N ASP A 100 -7.54 0.50 8.49
CA ASP A 100 -6.82 1.59 7.83
C ASP A 100 -7.77 2.42 6.92
N PRO A 101 -8.02 3.71 7.25
CA PRO A 101 -8.89 4.59 6.48
C PRO A 101 -8.44 4.77 5.04
N ASP A 102 -7.13 4.76 4.78
CA ASP A 102 -6.60 4.89 3.43
C ASP A 102 -6.86 3.60 2.64
N ARG A 103 -6.74 2.43 3.26
CA ARG A 103 -7.18 1.18 2.64
C ARG A 103 -8.67 1.16 2.32
N GLN A 104 -9.54 1.74 3.17
CA GLN A 104 -10.98 1.83 2.87
C GLN A 104 -11.29 2.71 1.65
N ARG A 105 -10.49 3.75 1.41
CA ARG A 105 -10.60 4.61 0.21
C ARG A 105 -10.20 3.88 -1.08
N PHE A 106 -9.36 2.84 -1.00
CA PHE A 106 -8.81 2.13 -2.17
C PHE A 106 -9.30 0.68 -2.36
N ALA A 107 -9.86 0.02 -1.35
CA ALA A 107 -10.29 -1.39 -1.40
C ALA A 107 -11.45 -1.68 -2.39
N ALA A 108 -12.24 -0.66 -2.75
CA ALA A 108 -13.27 -0.79 -3.79
C ALA A 108 -12.70 -0.73 -5.23
N LYS A 109 -11.44 -0.30 -5.40
CA LYS A 109 -10.82 0.03 -6.70
C LYS A 109 -9.84 -1.01 -7.22
N GLU A 110 -9.59 -2.09 -6.48
CA GLU A 110 -8.46 -2.96 -6.78
C GLU A 110 -8.61 -3.78 -8.08
N ALA A 111 -9.85 -4.05 -8.50
CA ALA A 111 -10.13 -4.71 -9.79
C ALA A 111 -9.77 -3.85 -11.03
N ARG A 112 -9.42 -2.57 -10.85
CA ARG A 112 -8.97 -1.62 -11.89
C ARG A 112 -7.81 -0.75 -11.38
N SER A 113 -6.92 -1.30 -10.57
CA SER A 113 -5.77 -0.54 -10.06
C SER A 113 -4.64 -0.60 -11.08
N HIS A 114 -4.35 0.51 -11.75
CA HIS A 114 -3.22 0.61 -12.67
C HIS A 114 -1.90 0.77 -11.94
N LEU A 115 -0.78 0.24 -12.45
CA LEU A 115 0.53 0.27 -11.80
C LEU A 115 0.92 1.70 -11.39
N LEU A 116 0.75 2.68 -12.28
CA LEU A 116 1.14 4.08 -12.06
C LEU A 116 0.02 4.96 -11.48
N SER A 117 -1.03 4.32 -10.94
CA SER A 117 -2.03 5.03 -10.12
C SER A 117 -1.34 5.63 -8.89
N GLY A 118 -1.72 6.86 -8.51
CA GLY A 118 -1.07 7.58 -7.39
C GLY A 118 -0.34 8.86 -7.78
N GLY A 119 -0.38 9.25 -9.06
CA GLY A 119 0.18 10.52 -9.54
C GLY A 119 1.64 10.43 -9.99
N LEU A 120 2.10 9.22 -10.32
CA LEU A 120 3.42 8.94 -10.88
C LEU A 120 3.54 9.36 -12.36
N VAL A 121 2.44 9.74 -13.02
CA VAL A 121 2.46 10.20 -14.41
C VAL A 121 2.17 11.70 -14.47
N ARG A 122 3.01 12.45 -15.20
CA ARG A 122 2.90 13.90 -15.39
C ARG A 122 2.74 14.28 -16.85
N CYS A 123 1.95 15.32 -17.09
CA CYS A 123 1.74 15.88 -18.40
C CYS A 123 2.92 16.76 -18.81
N GLY A 124 3.65 16.39 -19.86
CA GLY A 124 4.77 17.18 -20.38
C GLY A 124 4.37 18.51 -21.03
N LYS A 125 3.07 18.81 -21.16
CA LYS A 125 2.57 20.10 -21.66
C LYS A 125 2.22 21.09 -20.54
N CYS A 126 1.65 20.63 -19.43
CA CYS A 126 1.15 21.51 -18.36
C CYS A 126 1.60 21.13 -16.95
N GLY A 127 2.42 20.08 -16.78
CA GLY A 127 2.93 19.61 -15.49
C GLY A 127 1.91 18.88 -14.59
N SER A 128 0.62 18.98 -14.89
CA SER A 128 -0.44 18.33 -14.12
C SER A 128 -0.29 16.80 -14.07
N ARG A 129 -0.80 16.20 -12.98
CA ARG A 129 -0.91 14.75 -12.85
C ARG A 129 -1.84 14.19 -13.93
N MET A 130 -1.46 13.04 -14.47
CA MET A 130 -2.30 12.24 -15.35
C MET A 130 -2.91 11.09 -14.57
N PHE A 131 -4.18 10.79 -14.87
CA PHE A 131 -4.95 9.78 -14.15
C PHE A 131 -5.41 8.69 -15.11
N PRO A 132 -5.58 7.45 -14.63
CA PRO A 132 -6.20 6.41 -15.43
C PRO A 132 -7.63 6.78 -15.84
N ALA A 133 -7.97 6.51 -17.09
CA ALA A 133 -9.29 6.72 -17.67
C ALA A 133 -9.58 5.62 -18.70
N ALA A 134 -10.86 5.35 -18.94
CA ALA A 134 -11.26 4.48 -20.04
C ALA A 134 -10.95 5.18 -21.37
N GLY A 135 -10.19 4.51 -22.24
CA GLY A 135 -9.90 4.96 -23.59
C GLY A 135 -10.81 4.29 -24.63
N GLY A 136 -10.50 4.53 -25.91
CA GLY A 136 -11.22 3.92 -27.03
C GLY A 136 -10.91 2.43 -27.20
N LYS A 137 -11.88 1.68 -27.75
CA LYS A 137 -11.76 0.24 -28.06
C LYS A 137 -11.40 -0.63 -26.84
N GLY A 138 -11.90 -0.28 -25.66
CA GLY A 138 -11.72 -1.06 -24.44
C GLY A 138 -10.29 -1.02 -23.85
N ARG A 139 -9.46 -0.07 -24.27
CA ARG A 139 -8.11 0.12 -23.72
C ARG A 139 -8.10 1.24 -22.71
N ASP A 140 -7.50 1.01 -21.55
CA ASP A 140 -7.29 2.08 -20.57
C ASP A 140 -6.12 2.98 -20.98
N ILE A 141 -6.20 4.24 -20.57
CA ILE A 141 -5.23 5.28 -20.86
C ILE A 141 -4.87 6.04 -19.58
N TYR A 142 -3.69 6.62 -19.53
CA TYR A 142 -3.44 7.77 -18.66
C TYR A 142 -3.78 9.04 -19.43
N ALA A 143 -4.64 9.86 -18.85
CA ALA A 143 -5.10 11.11 -19.44
C ALA A 143 -4.78 12.30 -18.55
N CYS A 144 -4.30 13.39 -19.16
CA CYS A 144 -4.28 14.69 -18.52
C CYS A 144 -5.72 15.24 -18.53
N MET A 145 -6.47 15.04 -17.45
CA MET A 145 -7.88 15.44 -17.37
C MET A 145 -8.06 16.95 -17.51
N SER A 146 -9.12 17.40 -18.20
CA SER A 146 -9.43 18.84 -18.34
C SER A 146 -9.82 19.52 -17.03
N GLN A 147 -10.36 18.75 -16.07
CA GLN A 147 -10.74 19.25 -14.75
C GLN A 147 -9.54 19.63 -13.87
N SER A 148 -8.38 19.03 -14.11
CA SER A 148 -7.17 19.18 -13.27
C SER A 148 -5.90 19.45 -14.09
N GLY A 149 -6.05 19.77 -15.38
CA GLY A 149 -4.96 19.87 -16.34
C GLY A 149 -5.47 20.27 -17.73
N CYS A 150 -4.64 20.09 -18.76
CA CYS A 150 -4.90 20.68 -20.07
C CYS A 150 -5.76 19.85 -21.04
N GLY A 151 -6.21 18.64 -20.69
CA GLY A 151 -6.98 17.78 -21.60
C GLY A 151 -6.19 17.18 -22.78
N GLY A 152 -4.93 17.58 -22.96
CA GLY A 152 -4.27 17.49 -24.28
C GLY A 152 -3.29 16.34 -24.47
N ILE A 153 -2.97 15.58 -23.43
CA ILE A 153 -2.04 14.44 -23.51
C ILE A 153 -2.73 13.19 -22.96
N THR A 154 -2.65 12.14 -23.76
CA THR A 154 -3.02 10.77 -23.39
C THR A 154 -1.92 9.80 -23.79
N ILE A 155 -1.90 8.65 -23.13
CA ILE A 155 -1.02 7.51 -23.43
C ILE A 155 -1.70 6.21 -23.01
N VAL A 156 -1.55 5.14 -23.79
CA VAL A 156 -2.14 3.83 -23.47
C VAL A 156 -1.49 3.28 -22.20
N ALA A 157 -2.31 2.87 -21.24
CA ALA A 157 -1.87 2.46 -19.92
C ALA A 157 -0.92 1.26 -20.00
N GLN A 158 -1.34 0.18 -20.69
CA GLN A 158 -0.54 -1.03 -20.86
C GLN A 158 0.89 -0.74 -21.35
N TYR A 159 1.02 -0.03 -22.48
CA TYR A 159 2.35 0.26 -23.04
C TYR A 159 3.24 1.09 -22.13
N LEU A 160 2.66 2.07 -21.40
CA LEU A 160 3.43 2.85 -20.45
C LEU A 160 3.84 2.00 -19.26
N GLU A 161 2.92 1.22 -18.69
CA GLU A 161 3.17 0.37 -17.52
C GLU A 161 4.21 -0.73 -17.81
N ASP A 162 4.22 -1.28 -19.03
CA ASP A 162 5.21 -2.27 -19.48
C ASP A 162 6.62 -1.64 -19.52
N ASP A 163 6.79 -0.46 -20.14
CA ASP A 163 8.09 0.23 -20.20
C ASP A 163 8.56 0.72 -18.81
N VAL A 164 7.64 1.16 -17.93
CA VAL A 164 8.01 1.45 -16.53
C VAL A 164 8.46 0.18 -15.81
N THR A 165 7.74 -0.93 -15.98
CA THR A 165 8.07 -2.21 -15.34
C THR A 165 9.46 -2.68 -15.76
N GLU A 166 9.76 -2.68 -17.05
CA GLU A 166 11.07 -3.08 -17.57
C GLU A 166 12.20 -2.24 -16.97
N ARG A 167 12.04 -0.91 -16.93
CA ARG A 167 13.06 -0.01 -16.37
C ARG A 167 13.24 -0.18 -14.86
N VAL A 168 12.15 -0.40 -14.13
CA VAL A 168 12.18 -0.64 -12.68
C VAL A 168 12.90 -1.96 -12.38
N LEU A 169 12.58 -3.03 -13.11
CA LEU A 169 13.24 -4.32 -12.95
C LEU A 169 14.72 -4.27 -13.36
N ALA A 170 15.06 -3.56 -14.44
CA ALA A 170 16.46 -3.34 -14.82
C ALA A 170 17.23 -2.60 -13.72
N ARG A 171 16.62 -1.60 -13.09
CA ARG A 171 17.23 -0.83 -11.99
C ARG A 171 17.36 -1.66 -10.70
N LEU A 172 16.36 -2.49 -10.39
CA LEU A 172 16.44 -3.42 -9.27
C LEU A 172 17.41 -4.58 -9.51
N THR A 173 17.75 -4.87 -10.77
CA THR A 173 18.72 -5.91 -11.12
C THR A 173 20.15 -5.43 -11.27
N ASP A 174 20.36 -4.12 -11.43
CA ASP A 174 21.67 -3.48 -11.46
C ASP A 174 22.43 -3.60 -10.11
N PRO A 175 23.65 -4.17 -10.07
CA PRO A 175 24.41 -4.37 -8.84
C PRO A 175 24.73 -3.07 -8.09
N ALA A 176 24.99 -1.97 -8.79
CA ALA A 176 25.30 -0.69 -8.15
C ALA A 176 24.09 -0.14 -7.39
N THR A 177 22.92 -0.20 -8.03
CA THR A 177 21.64 0.19 -7.43
C THR A 177 21.27 -0.74 -6.28
N ARG A 178 21.40 -2.06 -6.43
CA ARG A 178 21.14 -3.03 -5.34
C ARG A 178 21.98 -2.72 -4.10
N ASN A 179 23.26 -2.44 -4.29
CA ASN A 179 24.17 -2.11 -3.20
C ASN A 179 23.82 -0.75 -2.54
N ALA A 180 23.42 0.25 -3.34
CA ALA A 180 22.95 1.53 -2.79
C ALA A 180 21.68 1.34 -1.95
N LEU A 181 20.73 0.57 -2.47
CA LEU A 181 19.46 0.27 -1.81
C LEU A 181 19.66 -0.51 -0.51
N ALA A 182 20.51 -1.53 -0.53
CA ALA A 182 20.87 -2.32 0.65
C ALA A 182 21.56 -1.45 1.73
N ARG A 183 22.43 -0.51 1.34
CA ARG A 183 23.03 0.46 2.26
C ARG A 183 21.99 1.39 2.86
N SER A 184 21.11 1.95 2.03
CA SER A 184 20.02 2.84 2.47
C SER A 184 19.10 2.15 3.48
N ILE A 185 18.73 0.89 3.24
CA ILE A 185 17.96 0.05 4.17
C ILE A 185 18.73 -0.14 5.48
N ASN A 186 20.02 -0.48 5.41
CA ASN A 186 20.83 -0.71 6.61
C ASN A 186 21.03 0.58 7.43
N ASP A 187 21.27 1.71 6.77
CA ASP A 187 21.40 3.02 7.40
C ASP A 187 20.07 3.44 8.04
N ALA A 188 18.93 3.16 7.39
CA ALA A 188 17.61 3.38 7.96
C ALA A 188 17.29 2.44 9.12
N ALA A 189 17.79 1.20 9.11
CA ALA A 189 17.66 0.28 10.24
C ALA A 189 18.53 0.70 11.44
N VAL A 190 19.69 1.29 11.18
CA VAL A 190 20.61 1.84 12.20
C VAL A 190 20.10 3.18 12.74
N ALA A 191 19.56 4.04 11.87
CA ALA A 191 18.86 5.25 12.26
C ALA A 191 17.58 4.84 13.01
N ASN A 192 17.55 5.05 14.32
CA ASN A 192 16.37 4.66 15.09
C ASN A 192 15.20 5.64 14.81
N THR A 193 14.52 5.43 13.69
CA THR A 193 13.40 6.23 13.19
C THR A 193 12.30 6.35 14.26
N ASP A 194 12.08 5.28 15.02
CA ASP A 194 11.10 5.29 16.12
C ASP A 194 11.51 6.21 17.27
N ARG A 195 12.81 6.30 17.59
CA ARG A 195 13.33 7.32 18.53
C ARG A 195 13.16 8.73 17.97
N GLU A 196 13.38 8.96 16.68
CA GLU A 196 13.19 10.29 16.06
C GLU A 196 11.71 10.70 16.10
N ILE A 197 10.79 9.81 15.72
CA ILE A 197 9.34 10.04 15.80
C ILE A 197 8.91 10.32 17.25
N ALA A 198 9.41 9.53 18.21
CA ALA A 198 9.12 9.75 19.63
C ALA A 198 9.63 11.12 20.11
N ALA A 199 10.84 11.52 19.70
CA ALA A 199 11.40 12.83 20.06
C ALA A 199 10.59 13.99 19.45
N LEU A 200 10.15 13.88 18.19
CA LEU A 200 9.31 14.88 17.52
C LEU A 200 7.94 15.00 18.21
N ASN A 201 7.33 13.88 18.62
CA ASN A 201 6.08 13.88 19.38
C ASN A 201 6.23 14.53 20.76
N THR A 202 7.34 14.27 21.46
CA THR A 202 7.65 14.97 22.72
C THR A 202 7.76 16.48 22.50
N ARG A 203 8.47 16.93 21.45
CA ARG A 203 8.57 18.37 21.13
C ARG A 203 7.22 19.03 20.86
N LEU A 204 6.29 18.35 20.18
CA LEU A 204 4.93 18.86 19.99
C LEU A 204 4.18 19.04 21.32
N LYS A 205 4.36 18.10 22.26
CA LYS A 205 3.76 18.19 23.59
C LYS A 205 4.36 19.34 24.41
N ASP A 206 5.67 19.53 24.33
CA ASP A 206 6.38 20.61 25.02
C ASP A 206 5.93 21.98 24.49
N LEU A 207 5.83 22.15 23.16
CA LEU A 207 5.28 23.37 22.55
C LEU A 207 3.87 23.71 23.05
N GLY A 208 2.99 22.70 23.17
CA GLY A 208 1.65 22.90 23.72
C GLY A 208 1.69 23.36 25.19
N THR A 209 2.62 22.82 25.98
CA THR A 209 2.83 23.18 27.38
C THR A 209 3.38 24.60 27.52
N ASP A 210 4.36 24.98 26.70
CA ASP A 210 4.97 26.31 26.71
C ASP A 210 3.96 27.38 26.29
N TYR A 211 3.11 27.09 25.30
CA TYR A 211 2.03 27.98 24.91
C TYR A 211 1.00 28.14 26.04
N ALA A 212 0.57 27.05 26.67
CA ALA A 212 -0.36 27.09 27.80
C ALA A 212 0.17 27.88 29.00
N ARG A 213 1.50 27.90 29.19
CA ARG A 213 2.19 28.69 30.22
C ARG A 213 2.46 30.14 29.80
N GLY A 214 2.11 30.54 28.57
CA GLY A 214 2.36 31.88 28.05
C GLY A 214 3.84 32.18 27.74
N LEU A 215 4.68 31.15 27.62
CA LEU A 215 6.11 31.30 27.32
C LEU A 215 6.38 31.59 25.84
N ILE A 216 5.45 31.20 24.96
CA ILE A 216 5.53 31.41 23.51
C ILE A 216 4.23 31.98 22.96
N THR A 217 4.33 32.61 21.79
CA THR A 217 3.18 33.17 21.09
C THR A 217 2.44 32.11 20.27
N ARG A 218 1.20 32.43 19.86
CA ARG A 218 0.41 31.58 18.95
C ARG A 218 1.09 31.39 17.60
N ASP A 219 1.76 32.43 17.10
CA ASP A 219 2.46 32.38 15.82
C ASP A 219 3.66 31.42 15.86
N THR A 220 4.44 31.51 16.94
CA THR A 220 5.54 30.57 17.22
C THR A 220 5.04 29.13 17.32
N LEU A 221 3.94 28.88 18.05
CA LEU A 221 3.34 27.55 18.16
C LEU A 221 2.94 27.00 16.79
N HIS A 222 2.25 27.80 15.97
CA HIS A 222 1.82 27.34 14.65
C HIS A 222 3.00 27.02 13.73
N SER A 223 3.98 27.90 13.64
CA SER A 223 5.14 27.73 12.77
C SER A 223 5.97 26.51 13.18
N ALA A 224 6.29 26.35 14.47
CA ALA A 224 7.04 25.20 14.97
C ALA A 224 6.24 23.89 14.84
N THR A 225 4.92 23.93 15.05
CA THR A 225 4.05 22.75 14.84
C THR A 225 4.05 22.31 13.37
N ALA A 226 4.00 23.26 12.43
CA ALA A 226 4.03 22.96 11.01
C ALA A 226 5.36 22.31 10.60
N GLU A 227 6.48 22.84 11.07
CA GLU A 227 7.81 22.28 10.82
C GLU A 227 7.97 20.87 11.39
N ILE A 228 7.55 20.65 12.64
CA ILE A 228 7.64 19.31 13.25
C ILE A 228 6.74 18.32 12.50
N LYS A 229 5.52 18.72 12.10
CA LYS A 229 4.64 17.85 11.30
C LYS A 229 5.25 17.50 9.94
N ASP A 230 5.86 18.46 9.26
CA ASP A 230 6.57 18.20 8.00
C ASP A 230 7.75 17.23 8.19
N ARG A 231 8.54 17.41 9.26
CA ARG A 231 9.63 16.50 9.60
C ARG A 231 9.11 15.10 9.92
N THR A 232 8.07 14.98 10.74
CA THR A 232 7.44 13.70 11.09
C THR A 232 6.93 13.00 9.83
N ALA A 233 6.28 13.71 8.91
CA ALA A 233 5.83 13.13 7.64
C ALA A 233 7.00 12.61 6.77
N LYS A 234 8.13 13.34 6.71
CA LYS A 234 9.34 12.89 6.00
C LYS A 234 9.94 11.64 6.62
N VAL A 235 10.02 11.58 7.95
CA VAL A 235 10.56 10.44 8.68
C VAL A 235 9.68 9.20 8.52
N HIS A 236 8.34 9.35 8.61
CA HIS A 236 7.41 8.26 8.32
C HIS A 236 7.54 7.74 6.89
N ARG A 237 7.62 8.64 5.90
CA ARG A 237 7.79 8.24 4.50
C ARG A 237 9.09 7.47 4.27
N ALA A 238 10.19 7.92 4.89
CA ALA A 238 11.46 7.19 4.80
C ALA A 238 11.37 5.78 5.41
N LYS A 239 10.62 5.64 6.51
CA LYS A 239 10.32 4.33 7.12
C LYS A 239 9.51 3.44 6.19
N GLU A 240 8.41 3.96 5.64
CA GLU A 240 7.54 3.22 4.71
C GLU A 240 8.28 2.82 3.42
N ASP A 241 9.11 3.72 2.88
CA ASP A 241 9.96 3.43 1.74
C ASP A 241 10.94 2.29 2.08
N THR A 242 11.54 2.31 3.28
CA THR A 242 12.44 1.24 3.76
C THR A 242 11.71 -0.09 3.94
N ASP A 243 10.55 -0.09 4.61
CA ASP A 243 9.72 -1.27 4.84
C ASP A 243 9.32 -1.93 3.50
N THR A 244 8.93 -1.10 2.52
CA THR A 244 8.60 -1.55 1.15
C THR A 244 9.77 -2.26 0.47
N LEU A 245 10.99 -1.80 0.70
CA LEU A 245 12.19 -2.39 0.11
C LEU A 245 12.62 -3.66 0.82
N THR A 246 12.49 -3.73 2.15
CA THR A 246 12.75 -4.97 2.91
C THR A 246 11.77 -6.09 2.56
N ASP A 247 10.58 -5.72 2.10
CA ASP A 247 9.53 -6.64 1.64
C ASP A 247 9.85 -7.31 0.29
N ILE A 248 10.91 -6.89 -0.42
CA ILE A 248 11.39 -7.52 -1.64
C ILE A 248 12.39 -8.61 -1.24
N PRO A 249 12.07 -9.91 -1.42
CA PRO A 249 12.94 -11.01 -1.04
C PRO A 249 14.29 -10.87 -1.72
N ASP A 250 15.32 -10.79 -0.88
CA ASP A 250 16.73 -10.89 -1.27
C ASP A 250 17.04 -10.15 -2.58
N ILE A 251 16.90 -8.82 -2.52
CA ILE A 251 17.30 -7.87 -3.57
C ILE A 251 18.71 -8.22 -4.10
N ALA A 252 19.58 -8.80 -3.26
CA ALA A 252 20.94 -9.21 -3.63
C ALA A 252 20.99 -10.49 -4.49
N SER A 253 20.17 -11.51 -4.23
CA SER A 253 20.15 -12.79 -4.98
C SER A 253 19.61 -12.69 -6.40
N GLY A 254 18.91 -11.61 -6.73
CA GLY A 254 18.33 -11.40 -8.05
C GLY A 254 17.03 -12.14 -8.37
N LYS A 255 16.35 -12.66 -7.35
CA LYS A 255 14.98 -13.20 -7.44
C LYS A 255 13.87 -12.14 -7.57
N VAL A 256 14.25 -10.88 -7.85
CA VAL A 256 13.31 -9.75 -7.97
C VAL A 256 12.28 -9.99 -9.08
N ILE A 257 12.64 -10.66 -10.17
CA ILE A 257 11.74 -10.93 -11.29
C ILE A 257 10.64 -11.91 -10.86
N GLU A 258 11.01 -13.04 -10.23
CA GLU A 258 10.07 -14.02 -9.70
C GLU A 258 9.12 -13.38 -8.68
N TRP A 259 9.66 -12.60 -7.75
CA TRP A 259 8.85 -11.84 -6.79
C TRP A 259 7.89 -10.89 -7.48
N TRP A 260 8.34 -10.17 -8.51
CA TRP A 260 7.50 -9.23 -9.24
C TRP A 260 6.31 -9.93 -9.88
N GLU A 261 6.52 -11.08 -10.51
CA GLU A 261 5.46 -11.87 -11.15
C GLU A 261 4.37 -12.33 -10.16
N ASP A 262 4.76 -12.68 -8.93
CA ASP A 262 3.83 -13.10 -7.88
C ASP A 262 3.23 -11.92 -7.09
N ALA A 263 3.90 -10.76 -7.08
CA ALA A 263 3.49 -9.61 -6.31
C ALA A 263 2.16 -9.01 -6.80
N SER A 264 1.30 -8.63 -5.85
CA SER A 264 0.08 -7.89 -6.16
C SER A 264 0.38 -6.55 -6.84
N THR A 265 -0.55 -6.02 -7.64
CA THR A 265 -0.40 -4.72 -8.30
C THR A 265 -0.13 -3.58 -7.31
N ARG A 266 -0.62 -3.70 -6.07
CA ARG A 266 -0.29 -2.77 -4.99
C ARG A 266 1.19 -2.85 -4.62
N ARG A 267 1.72 -4.03 -4.32
CA ARG A 267 3.15 -4.20 -3.96
C ARG A 267 4.07 -3.73 -5.08
N ARG A 268 3.72 -4.05 -6.34
CA ARG A 268 4.43 -3.52 -7.52
C ARG A 268 4.40 -2.00 -7.54
N ARG A 269 3.23 -1.37 -7.39
CA ARG A 269 3.08 0.09 -7.35
C ARG A 269 3.89 0.73 -6.23
N ASP A 270 3.83 0.18 -5.02
CA ASP A 270 4.53 0.71 -3.87
C ASP A 270 6.04 0.69 -4.14
N THR A 271 6.55 -0.41 -4.72
CA THR A 271 7.95 -0.52 -5.19
C THR A 271 8.29 0.51 -6.27
N VAL A 272 7.44 0.69 -7.29
CA VAL A 272 7.63 1.76 -8.29
C VAL A 272 7.68 3.12 -7.61
N ALA A 273 6.80 3.39 -6.65
CA ALA A 273 6.71 4.67 -5.98
C ALA A 273 7.92 4.98 -5.07
N VAL A 274 8.66 3.96 -4.62
CA VAL A 274 9.94 4.15 -3.93
C VAL A 274 11.05 4.56 -4.90
N LEU A 275 11.12 3.92 -6.07
CA LEU A 275 12.22 4.12 -7.02
C LEU A 275 11.99 5.30 -7.97
N LEU A 276 10.76 5.51 -8.40
CA LEU A 276 10.36 6.49 -9.40
C LEU A 276 9.62 7.64 -8.72
N ASP A 277 10.11 8.87 -8.90
CA ASP A 277 9.37 10.05 -8.48
C ASP A 277 8.19 10.29 -9.42
N HIS A 278 8.45 10.36 -10.72
CA HIS A 278 7.44 10.36 -11.76
C HIS A 278 8.00 10.08 -13.15
N VAL A 279 7.11 9.76 -14.10
CA VAL A 279 7.36 9.80 -15.54
C VAL A 279 6.58 10.96 -16.16
N THR A 280 7.28 11.78 -16.94
CA THR A 280 6.67 12.86 -17.72
C THR A 280 6.39 12.36 -19.13
N VAL A 281 5.15 12.54 -19.59
CA VAL A 281 4.67 12.15 -20.92
C VAL A 281 4.55 13.39 -21.80
N LYS A 282 5.46 13.56 -22.75
CA LYS A 282 5.49 14.66 -23.72
C LYS A 282 4.43 14.45 -24.82
N PRO A 283 4.00 15.53 -25.51
CA PRO A 283 3.12 15.41 -26.66
C PRO A 283 3.72 14.52 -27.75
N LEU A 284 2.87 13.79 -28.49
CA LEU A 284 3.31 13.18 -29.76
C LEU A 284 3.71 14.30 -30.74
N PRO A 285 4.87 14.20 -31.40
CA PRO A 285 5.19 15.05 -32.55
C PRO A 285 4.05 15.01 -33.58
N ARG A 286 3.78 16.12 -34.26
CA ARG A 286 2.69 16.22 -35.24
C ARG A 286 2.78 15.13 -36.31
N GLU A 287 3.99 14.80 -36.72
CA GLU A 287 4.34 13.82 -37.75
C GLU A 287 4.07 12.36 -37.34
N ARG A 288 3.95 12.09 -36.04
CA ARG A 288 3.72 10.73 -35.49
C ARG A 288 2.32 10.58 -34.89
N ARG A 289 1.39 11.49 -35.18
CA ARG A 289 -0.01 11.36 -34.75
C ARG A 289 -0.61 10.08 -35.33
N GLY A 290 -1.20 9.25 -34.48
CA GLY A 290 -1.76 7.95 -34.88
C GLY A 290 -0.77 6.79 -34.86
N TYR A 291 0.47 6.99 -34.39
CA TYR A 291 1.43 5.91 -34.19
C TYR A 291 0.84 4.79 -33.32
N ALA A 292 0.92 3.55 -33.83
CA ALA A 292 0.52 2.37 -33.10
C ALA A 292 1.71 1.88 -32.25
N GLY A 293 1.60 2.00 -30.93
CA GLY A 293 2.62 1.53 -29.99
C GLY A 293 3.09 2.62 -29.02
N LEU A 294 4.20 2.34 -28.33
CA LEU A 294 4.86 3.29 -27.43
C LEU A 294 5.93 4.08 -28.19
N ASP A 295 5.89 5.41 -28.12
CA ASP A 295 7.01 6.26 -28.53
C ASP A 295 7.80 6.65 -27.28
N THR A 296 8.93 5.96 -27.04
CA THR A 296 9.77 6.15 -25.86
C THR A 296 10.39 7.54 -25.79
N ASN A 297 10.54 8.26 -26.91
CA ASN A 297 11.02 9.64 -26.93
C ASN A 297 10.04 10.62 -26.25
N ARG A 298 8.80 10.19 -26.03
CA ARG A 298 7.82 10.96 -25.27
C ARG A 298 8.00 10.82 -23.77
N LEU A 299 8.79 9.86 -23.30
CA LEU A 299 8.89 9.53 -21.89
C LEU A 299 10.17 10.11 -21.32
N GLU A 300 10.03 10.83 -20.21
CA GLU A 300 11.15 11.31 -19.43
C GLU A 300 10.98 10.85 -17.98
N TYR A 301 11.98 10.14 -17.48
CA TYR A 301 11.93 9.44 -16.19
C TYR A 301 12.68 10.22 -15.12
N PHE A 302 12.01 10.49 -14.01
CA PHE A 302 12.58 11.14 -12.84
C PHE A 302 12.67 10.13 -11.71
N TRP A 303 13.85 9.56 -11.53
CA TRP A 303 14.11 8.57 -10.48
C TRP A 303 14.39 9.26 -9.16
N ARG A 304 13.97 8.64 -8.05
CA ARG A 304 14.47 9.04 -6.73
C ARG A 304 15.92 8.59 -6.62
N ASN A 305 16.76 9.45 -6.02
CA ASN A 305 18.10 9.04 -5.65
C ASN A 305 17.96 7.98 -4.54
N ALA A 306 18.47 6.78 -4.81
CA ALA A 306 18.58 5.69 -3.85
C ALA A 306 19.72 5.97 -2.87
#